data_AF-R5FKH6-F1
#
_entry.id   AF-R5FKH6-F1
#
_cell.length_a   1.000
_cell.length_b   1.000
_cell.length_c   1.000
_cell.angle_alpha   90.00
_cell.angle_beta   90.00
_cell.angle_gamma   90.00
#
_symmetry.space_group_name_H-M   'P 1'
#
loop_
_entity.id
_entity.type
_entity.pdbx_description
1 polymer ?
#
loop_
_entity_poly.entity_id
_entity_poly.type
_entity_poly.pdbx_seq_one_letter_code
_entity_poly.pdbx_strand_id
1 'polypeptide(L)'
;MRIAEYLASEYNLVNDFSVSALMKSPDVISSVETEDDEDALEALVVAATKEAAKGMEEKRGREGLGLYNDFKVKLQNLRDYLAEVRNRAPSVMENYREKLVSRVTRYFEGVDEDAENRLISEISSYADKVCIDEEMQRLGAHIDNFEYNMEQPGAIGSQLNYYTQEMNREANTMGSKANDLGITNLVIAMKSEIEKLREQVQNIE
;
A
#
# COMPACT_ATOMS: atom_id res chain seq x y z
N MET A 1 -26.87 69.51 28.89
CA MET A 1 -27.44 70.16 30.08
C MET A 1 -28.52 71.19 29.75
N ARG A 2 -28.27 72.27 28.99
CA ARG A 2 -29.29 73.30 28.67
C ARG A 2 -30.61 72.79 28.07
N ILE A 3 -30.58 71.74 27.23
CA ILE A 3 -31.78 71.15 26.63
C ILE A 3 -32.61 70.39 27.67
N ALA A 4 -31.97 69.68 28.60
CA ALA A 4 -32.66 68.92 29.64
C ALA A 4 -33.34 69.84 30.66
N GLU A 5 -32.68 70.94 31.03
CA GLU A 5 -33.26 71.98 31.90
C GLU A 5 -34.46 72.67 31.24
N TYR A 6 -34.37 73.00 29.95
CA TYR A 6 -35.48 73.56 29.17
C TYR A 6 -36.69 72.62 29.09
N LEU A 7 -36.48 71.34 28.77
CA LEU A 7 -37.55 70.35 28.67
C LEU A 7 -38.22 70.09 30.04
N ALA A 8 -37.44 70.08 31.12
CA ALA A 8 -37.95 69.93 32.47
C ALA A 8 -38.86 71.10 32.88
N SER A 9 -38.48 72.35 32.58
CA SER A 9 -39.30 73.52 32.91
C SER A 9 -40.53 73.67 32.01
N GLU A 10 -40.40 73.45 30.70
CA GLU A 10 -41.48 73.68 29.73
C GLU A 10 -42.60 72.63 29.84
N TYR A 11 -42.24 71.37 30.11
CA TYR A 11 -43.19 70.26 30.20
C TYR A 11 -43.41 69.75 31.63
N ASN A 12 -42.89 70.47 32.63
CA ASN A 12 -42.97 70.14 34.05
C ASN A 12 -42.50 68.70 34.38
N LEU A 13 -41.45 68.25 33.68
CA LEU A 13 -40.87 66.92 33.84
C LEU A 13 -39.85 66.93 34.99
N VAL A 14 -39.88 65.90 35.84
CA VAL A 14 -38.89 65.74 36.91
C VAL A 14 -37.56 65.32 36.29
N ASN A 15 -36.49 66.06 36.59
CA ASN A 15 -35.14 65.71 36.14
C ASN A 15 -34.54 64.64 37.08
N ASP A 16 -34.97 63.39 36.93
CA ASP A 16 -34.68 62.26 37.81
C ASP A 16 -33.60 61.31 37.26
N PHE A 17 -32.62 61.87 36.53
CA PHE A 17 -31.57 61.12 35.86
C PHE A 17 -30.73 60.28 36.85
N SER A 18 -31.17 59.05 37.09
CA SER A 18 -30.58 58.12 38.05
C SER A 18 -29.45 57.31 37.42
N VAL A 19 -28.54 56.79 38.26
CA VAL A 19 -27.48 55.87 37.81
C VAL A 19 -28.07 54.68 37.06
N SER A 20 -29.24 54.19 37.48
CA SER A 20 -29.95 53.10 36.80
C SER A 20 -30.47 53.49 35.41
N ALA A 21 -30.88 54.75 35.20
CA ALA A 21 -31.27 55.26 33.89
C ALA A 21 -30.06 55.44 32.95
N LEU A 22 -28.92 55.87 33.52
CA LEU A 22 -27.65 55.97 32.81
C LEU A 22 -27.16 54.58 32.37
N MET A 23 -27.20 53.57 33.25
CA MET A 23 -26.80 52.19 32.93
C MET A 23 -27.71 51.50 31.88
N LYS A 24 -28.97 51.91 31.78
CA LYS A 24 -29.93 51.40 30.77
C LYS A 24 -29.84 52.15 29.44
N SER A 25 -29.09 53.25 29.39
CA SER A 25 -28.93 54.03 28.18
C SER A 25 -28.00 53.28 27.21
N PRO A 26 -28.39 53.11 25.94
CA PRO A 26 -27.53 52.52 24.92
C PRO A 26 -26.18 53.23 24.88
N ASP A 27 -25.10 52.47 24.68
CA ASP A 27 -23.71 52.95 24.55
C ASP A 27 -23.07 53.58 25.81
N VAL A 28 -23.74 53.55 26.97
CA VAL A 28 -23.20 54.11 28.22
C VAL A 28 -22.36 53.09 29.01
N ILE A 29 -22.67 51.80 28.89
CA ILE A 29 -21.84 50.72 29.39
C ILE A 29 -21.26 50.00 28.17
N SER A 30 -19.95 50.12 27.97
CA SER A 30 -19.22 49.25 27.06
C SER A 30 -18.54 48.14 27.86
N SER A 31 -18.73 46.90 27.44
CA SER A 31 -17.85 45.81 27.84
C SER A 31 -16.53 45.99 27.10
N VAL A 32 -15.48 46.37 27.81
CA VAL A 32 -14.12 46.28 27.27
C VAL A 32 -13.72 44.82 27.41
N GLU A 33 -13.69 44.09 26.30
CA GLU A 33 -13.04 42.78 26.27
C GLU A 33 -11.56 43.03 26.59
N THR A 34 -11.05 42.36 27.64
CA THR A 34 -9.61 42.32 27.88
C THR A 34 -8.98 41.59 26.71
N GLU A 35 -8.04 42.23 26.01
CA GLU A 35 -7.23 41.55 24.99
C GLU A 35 -6.60 40.32 25.62
N ASP A 36 -6.80 39.16 25.00
CA ASP A 36 -6.13 37.92 25.41
C ASP A 36 -4.61 38.15 25.39
N ASP A 37 -3.90 37.53 26.33
CA ASP A 37 -2.44 37.54 26.34
C ASP A 37 -1.95 36.75 25.11
N GLU A 38 -1.68 37.46 24.02
CA GLU A 38 -1.28 36.90 22.73
C GLU A 38 -0.03 36.01 22.88
N ASP A 39 0.93 36.40 23.73
CA ASP A 39 2.15 35.63 23.98
C ASP A 39 1.83 34.32 24.70
N ALA A 40 0.91 34.34 25.68
CA ALA A 40 0.46 33.13 26.37
C ALA A 40 -0.30 32.20 25.42
N LEU A 41 -1.13 32.76 24.53
CA LEU A 41 -1.87 32.00 23.54
C LEU A 41 -0.94 31.35 22.50
N GLU A 42 0.05 32.10 22.01
CA GLU A 42 1.08 31.59 21.09
C GLU A 42 1.85 30.44 21.74
N ALA A 43 2.30 30.60 22.99
CA ALA A 43 3.04 29.56 23.71
C ALA A 43 2.23 28.26 23.85
N LEU A 44 0.92 28.37 24.15
CA LEU A 44 0.02 27.22 24.24
C LEU A 44 -0.15 26.50 22.90
N VAL A 45 -0.36 27.26 21.82
CA VAL A 45 -0.51 26.70 20.46
C VAL A 45 0.77 25.99 20.02
N VAL A 46 1.93 26.60 20.25
CA VAL A 46 3.24 26.00 19.91
C VAL A 46 3.46 24.72 20.71
N ALA A 47 3.15 24.72 22.01
CA ALA A 47 3.30 23.54 22.87
C ALA A 47 2.40 22.38 22.40
N ALA A 48 1.11 22.65 22.19
CA ALA A 48 0.15 21.65 21.73
C ALA A 48 0.53 21.08 20.34
N THR A 49 0.99 21.95 19.43
CA THR A 49 1.41 21.53 18.09
C THR A 49 2.64 20.63 18.14
N LYS A 50 3.64 20.95 18.98
CA LYS A 50 4.83 20.12 19.19
C LYS A 50 4.48 18.75 19.76
N GLU A 51 3.58 18.70 20.74
CA GLU A 51 3.12 17.45 21.33
C GLU A 51 2.38 16.58 20.30
N ALA A 52 1.47 17.17 19.52
CA ALA A 52 0.75 16.47 18.47
C ALA A 52 1.70 15.94 17.38
N ALA A 53 2.68 16.75 16.94
CA ALA A 53 3.67 16.35 15.95
C ALA A 53 4.53 15.17 16.43
N LYS A 54 4.98 15.22 17.70
CA LYS A 54 5.73 14.11 18.32
C LYS A 54 4.88 12.84 18.40
N GLY A 55 3.63 12.95 18.83
CA GLY A 55 2.70 11.82 18.88
C GLY A 55 2.44 11.21 17.49
N MET A 56 2.42 12.03 16.44
CA MET A 56 2.30 11.56 15.05
C MET A 56 3.54 10.80 14.60
N GLU A 57 4.75 11.31 14.88
CA GLU A 57 6.02 10.64 14.55
C GLU A 57 6.16 9.28 15.23
N GLU A 58 5.84 9.19 16.53
CA GLU A 58 5.88 7.94 17.29
C GLU A 58 4.87 6.90 16.77
N LYS A 59 3.70 7.33 16.32
CA LYS A 59 2.71 6.45 15.69
C LYS A 59 3.19 5.94 14.34
N ARG A 60 3.70 6.83 13.48
CA ARG A 60 4.27 6.47 12.17
C ARG A 60 5.40 5.45 12.31
N GLY A 61 6.30 5.63 13.28
CA GLY A 61 7.39 4.67 13.53
C GLY A 61 6.90 3.28 13.94
N ARG A 62 5.90 3.20 14.82
CA ARG A 62 5.33 1.90 15.24
C ARG A 62 4.59 1.20 14.11
N GLU A 63 3.79 1.94 13.35
CA GLU A 63 3.07 1.41 12.19
C GLU A 63 4.05 0.93 11.10
N GLY A 64 5.07 1.73 10.79
CA GLY A 64 6.12 1.36 9.84
C GLY A 64 6.86 0.09 10.22
N LEU A 65 7.19 -0.10 11.51
CA LEU A 65 7.79 -1.34 11.99
C LEU A 65 6.86 -2.54 11.84
N GLY A 66 5.56 -2.36 12.10
CA GLY A 66 4.54 -3.38 11.89
C GLY A 66 4.47 -3.82 10.42
N LEU A 67 4.40 -2.85 9.51
CA LEU A 67 4.38 -3.08 8.06
C LEU A 67 5.66 -3.77 7.58
N TYR A 68 6.83 -3.32 8.05
CA TYR A 68 8.12 -3.93 7.69
C TYR A 68 8.16 -5.42 8.04
N ASN A 69 7.72 -5.78 9.24
CA ASN A 69 7.69 -7.18 9.67
C ASN A 69 6.67 -8.01 8.89
N ASP A 70 5.48 -7.46 8.61
CA ASP A 70 4.47 -8.14 7.79
C ASP A 70 4.99 -8.38 6.37
N PHE A 71 5.68 -7.41 5.76
CA PHE A 71 6.32 -7.58 4.45
C PHE A 71 7.35 -8.69 4.47
N LYS A 72 8.23 -8.75 5.47
CA LYS A 72 9.22 -9.83 5.57
C LYS A 72 8.57 -11.22 5.61
N VAL A 73 7.48 -11.38 6.35
CA VAL A 73 6.74 -12.65 6.40
C VAL A 73 6.21 -13.03 5.01
N LYS A 74 5.55 -12.09 4.32
CA LYS A 74 4.99 -12.37 2.98
C LYS A 74 6.06 -12.65 1.93
N LEU A 75 7.17 -11.92 1.95
CA LEU A 75 8.31 -12.15 1.06
C LEU A 75 8.94 -13.52 1.32
N GLN A 76 9.06 -13.94 2.60
CA GLN A 76 9.53 -15.27 2.93
C GLN A 76 8.59 -16.36 2.41
N ASN A 77 7.27 -16.22 2.59
CA ASN A 77 6.29 -17.15 2.02
C ASN A 77 6.46 -17.28 0.50
N LEU A 78 6.68 -16.17 -0.21
CA LEU A 78 6.94 -16.18 -1.65
C LEU A 78 8.21 -16.95 -2.01
N ARG A 79 9.29 -16.78 -1.24
CA ARG A 79 10.53 -17.54 -1.43
C ARG A 79 10.32 -19.03 -1.23
N ASP A 80 9.55 -19.41 -0.20
CA ASP A 80 9.27 -20.80 0.12
C ASP A 80 8.46 -21.47 -1.00
N TYR A 81 7.38 -20.82 -1.46
CA TYR A 81 6.63 -21.30 -2.62
C TYR A 81 7.49 -21.39 -3.88
N LEU A 82 8.39 -20.42 -4.11
CA LEU A 82 9.26 -20.41 -5.27
C LEU A 82 10.28 -21.56 -5.22
N ALA A 83 10.80 -21.88 -4.04
CA ALA A 83 11.66 -23.03 -3.82
C ALA A 83 10.92 -24.36 -4.06
N GLU A 84 9.66 -24.47 -3.61
CA GLU A 84 8.82 -25.64 -3.90
C GLU A 84 8.57 -25.82 -5.39
N VAL A 85 8.30 -24.74 -6.13
CA VAL A 85 8.17 -24.81 -7.60
C VAL A 85 9.49 -25.27 -8.23
N ARG A 86 10.63 -24.71 -7.83
CA ARG A 86 11.96 -25.12 -8.34
C ARG A 86 12.25 -26.59 -8.10
N ASN A 87 11.88 -27.13 -6.94
CA ASN A 87 12.08 -28.55 -6.63
C ASN A 87 11.16 -29.46 -7.46
N ARG A 88 9.96 -28.98 -7.79
CA ARG A 88 8.95 -29.75 -8.52
C ARG A 88 9.13 -29.71 -10.05
N ALA A 89 9.55 -28.57 -10.59
CA ALA A 89 9.64 -28.31 -12.02
C ALA A 89 10.42 -29.39 -12.81
N PRO A 90 11.60 -29.89 -12.36
CA PRO A 90 12.33 -30.93 -13.09
C PRO A 90 11.52 -32.22 -13.25
N SER A 91 10.83 -32.66 -12.19
CA SER A 91 10.01 -33.88 -12.24
C SER A 91 8.78 -33.72 -13.14
N VAL A 92 8.20 -32.53 -13.19
CA VAL A 92 7.06 -32.23 -14.07
C VAL A 92 7.49 -32.28 -15.53
N MET A 93 8.65 -31.69 -15.84
CA MET A 93 9.23 -31.73 -17.18
C MET A 93 9.50 -33.16 -17.65
N GLU A 94 10.10 -33.99 -16.80
CA GLU A 94 10.40 -35.37 -17.17
C GLU A 94 9.13 -36.22 -17.38
N ASN A 95 8.17 -36.15 -16.44
CA ASN A 95 6.89 -36.84 -16.59
C ASN A 95 6.12 -36.41 -17.85
N TYR A 96 6.25 -35.13 -18.22
CA TYR A 96 5.61 -34.61 -19.42
C TYR A 96 6.31 -35.10 -20.70
N ARG A 97 7.65 -35.11 -20.69
CA ARG A 97 8.47 -35.67 -21.77
C ARG A 97 8.11 -37.13 -22.03
N GLU A 98 8.03 -37.96 -20.98
CA GLU A 98 7.62 -39.37 -21.09
C GLU A 98 6.21 -39.54 -21.66
N LYS A 99 5.24 -38.74 -21.20
CA LYS A 99 3.85 -38.78 -21.72
C LYS A 99 3.77 -38.39 -23.19
N LEU A 100 4.54 -37.39 -23.62
CA LEU A 100 4.60 -36.99 -25.03
C LEU A 100 5.20 -38.09 -25.90
N VAL A 101 6.36 -38.63 -25.50
CA VAL A 101 7.01 -39.74 -26.21
C VAL A 101 6.04 -40.92 -26.32
N SER A 102 5.45 -41.35 -25.20
CA SER A 102 4.50 -42.48 -25.19
C SER A 102 3.29 -42.27 -26.09
N ARG A 103 2.66 -41.07 -26.05
CA ARG A 103 1.53 -40.75 -26.93
C ARG A 103 1.92 -40.88 -28.38
N VAL A 104 3.10 -40.39 -28.73
CA VAL A 104 3.52 -40.28 -30.11
C VAL A 104 4.03 -41.60 -30.67
N THR A 105 4.78 -42.40 -29.89
CA THR A 105 5.14 -43.78 -30.27
C THR A 105 3.89 -44.62 -30.60
N ARG A 106 2.78 -44.39 -29.89
CA ARG A 106 1.49 -45.05 -30.15
C ARG A 106 0.86 -44.69 -31.50
N TYR A 107 1.16 -43.50 -32.03
CA TYR A 107 0.69 -43.07 -33.36
C TYR A 107 1.67 -43.44 -34.49
N PHE A 108 2.89 -43.86 -34.15
CA PHE A 108 3.97 -44.17 -35.10
C PHE A 108 4.32 -45.67 -35.17
N GLU A 109 3.43 -46.58 -34.74
CA GLU A 109 3.59 -48.00 -35.09
C GLU A 109 3.64 -48.15 -36.64
N GLY A 110 4.85 -48.24 -37.19
CA GLY A 110 5.12 -48.43 -38.63
C GLY A 110 5.60 -47.21 -39.44
N VAL A 111 6.09 -46.13 -38.82
CA VAL A 111 6.49 -44.88 -39.54
C VAL A 111 8.01 -44.60 -39.48
N ASP A 112 8.51 -43.97 -40.54
CA ASP A 112 9.89 -43.65 -40.94
C ASP A 112 10.71 -42.79 -39.93
N GLU A 113 12.04 -42.92 -39.91
CA GLU A 113 12.97 -42.22 -38.98
C GLU A 113 12.85 -40.68 -39.03
N ASP A 114 12.45 -40.12 -40.18
CA ASP A 114 12.23 -38.69 -40.37
C ASP A 114 11.07 -38.13 -39.50
N ALA A 115 10.10 -38.97 -39.14
CA ALA A 115 9.00 -38.58 -38.28
C ALA A 115 9.44 -38.43 -36.81
N GLU A 116 10.41 -39.25 -36.37
CA GLU A 116 10.99 -39.20 -35.03
C GLU A 116 11.82 -37.92 -34.83
N ASN A 117 12.63 -37.55 -35.83
CA ASN A 117 13.41 -36.30 -35.77
C ASN A 117 12.54 -35.03 -35.73
N ARG A 118 11.44 -35.01 -36.50
CA ARG A 118 10.46 -33.90 -36.45
C ARG A 118 9.77 -33.83 -35.08
N LEU A 119 9.50 -34.98 -34.47
CA LEU A 119 8.92 -35.04 -33.14
C LEU A 119 9.86 -34.48 -32.07
N ILE A 120 11.13 -34.89 -32.06
CA ILE A 120 12.10 -34.39 -31.08
C ILE A 120 12.21 -32.86 -31.18
N SER A 121 12.17 -32.31 -32.39
CA SER A 121 12.15 -30.87 -32.65
C SER A 121 10.89 -30.17 -32.11
N GLU A 122 9.70 -30.74 -32.33
CA GLU A 122 8.43 -30.24 -31.77
C GLU A 122 8.41 -30.30 -30.24
N ILE A 123 8.86 -31.42 -29.64
CA ILE A 123 8.98 -31.58 -28.19
C ILE A 123 9.93 -30.52 -27.61
N SER A 124 11.06 -30.26 -28.28
CA SER A 124 12.02 -29.24 -27.86
C SER A 124 11.40 -27.83 -27.92
N SER A 125 10.72 -27.49 -29.02
CA SER A 125 10.03 -26.20 -29.16
C SER A 125 8.90 -26.03 -28.15
N TYR A 126 8.22 -27.12 -27.78
CA TYR A 126 7.15 -27.11 -26.79
C TYR A 126 7.69 -27.02 -25.36
N ALA A 127 8.81 -27.71 -25.06
CA ALA A 127 9.49 -27.62 -23.77
C ALA A 127 9.92 -26.18 -23.47
N ASP A 128 10.44 -25.45 -24.46
CA ASP A 128 10.79 -24.03 -24.32
C ASP A 128 9.57 -23.14 -23.99
N LYS A 129 8.39 -23.49 -24.50
CA LYS A 129 7.14 -22.74 -24.23
C LYS A 129 6.57 -23.01 -22.83
N VAL A 130 6.88 -24.15 -22.24
CA VAL A 130 6.36 -24.59 -20.93
C VAL A 130 7.39 -24.36 -19.81
N CYS A 131 8.65 -24.12 -20.16
CA CYS A 131 9.68 -23.78 -19.20
C CYS A 131 9.34 -22.46 -18.49
N ILE A 132 9.34 -22.52 -17.15
CA ILE A 132 9.07 -21.40 -16.24
C ILE A 132 10.33 -20.91 -15.51
N ASP A 133 11.51 -21.40 -15.89
CA ASP A 133 12.77 -21.10 -15.20
C ASP A 133 13.11 -19.61 -15.23
N GLU A 134 12.87 -18.96 -16.36
CA GLU A 134 13.12 -17.52 -16.52
C GLU A 134 12.19 -16.71 -15.63
N GLU A 135 10.89 -17.03 -15.60
CA GLU A 135 9.91 -16.40 -14.71
C GLU A 135 10.27 -16.61 -13.23
N MET A 136 10.72 -17.81 -12.85
CA MET A 136 11.17 -18.10 -11.48
C MET A 136 12.41 -17.30 -11.09
N GLN A 137 13.34 -17.08 -12.02
CA GLN A 137 14.52 -16.26 -11.77
C GLN A 137 14.14 -14.79 -11.63
N ARG A 138 13.32 -14.27 -12.55
CA ARG A 138 12.84 -12.87 -12.51
C ARG A 138 12.03 -12.60 -11.26
N LEU A 139 11.10 -13.48 -10.90
CA LEU A 139 10.32 -13.37 -9.66
C LEU A 139 11.22 -13.30 -8.43
N GLY A 140 12.23 -14.19 -8.33
CA GLY A 140 13.22 -14.15 -7.26
C GLY A 140 13.96 -12.81 -7.19
N ALA A 141 14.42 -12.30 -8.33
CA ALA A 141 15.09 -11.00 -8.39
C ALA A 141 14.17 -9.83 -7.99
N HIS A 142 12.88 -9.88 -8.32
CA HIS A 142 11.93 -8.86 -7.89
C HIS A 142 11.67 -8.92 -6.38
N ILE A 143 11.63 -10.10 -5.78
CA ILE A 143 11.54 -10.27 -4.31
C ILE A 143 12.78 -9.66 -3.64
N ASP A 144 13.98 -9.98 -4.14
CA ASP A 144 15.25 -9.43 -3.61
C ASP A 144 15.28 -7.90 -3.70
N ASN A 145 14.86 -7.34 -4.84
CA ASN A 145 14.81 -5.90 -5.02
C ASN A 145 13.74 -5.23 -4.15
N PHE A 146 12.59 -5.87 -3.93
CA PHE A 146 11.58 -5.36 -2.99
C PHE A 146 12.19 -5.26 -1.59
N GLU A 147 12.82 -6.33 -1.11
CA GLU A 147 13.45 -6.39 0.20
C GLU A 147 14.57 -5.34 0.36
N TYR A 148 15.43 -5.19 -0.65
CA TYR A 148 16.46 -4.14 -0.65
C TYR A 148 15.88 -2.73 -0.53
N ASN A 149 14.77 -2.45 -1.23
CA ASN A 149 14.15 -1.12 -1.22
C ASN A 149 13.44 -0.80 0.10
N MET A 150 13.01 -1.82 0.86
CA MET A 150 12.50 -1.61 2.22
C MET A 150 13.53 -1.04 3.19
N GLU A 151 14.83 -1.22 2.89
CA GLU A 151 15.93 -0.75 3.73
C GLU A 151 16.46 0.62 3.31
N GLN A 152 15.96 1.19 2.21
CA GLN A 152 16.41 2.48 1.70
C GLN A 152 15.71 3.64 2.41
N PRO A 153 16.42 4.75 2.69
CA PRO A 153 15.80 5.94 3.25
C PRO A 153 14.92 6.67 2.21
N GLY A 154 13.83 7.26 2.67
CA GLY A 154 12.96 8.11 1.86
C GLY A 154 11.59 7.48 1.53
N ALA A 155 10.88 8.09 0.59
CA ALA A 155 9.57 7.62 0.16
C ALA A 155 9.73 6.42 -0.80
N ILE A 156 9.43 5.23 -0.32
CA ILE A 156 9.65 3.97 -1.06
C ILE A 156 8.37 3.37 -1.67
N GLY A 157 7.18 3.90 -1.33
CA GLY A 157 5.88 3.32 -1.71
C GLY A 157 5.72 3.07 -3.21
N SER A 158 6.05 4.06 -4.05
CA SER A 158 5.99 3.92 -5.51
C SER A 158 6.91 2.82 -6.06
N GLN A 159 8.11 2.69 -5.49
CA GLN A 159 9.10 1.71 -5.90
C GLN A 159 8.68 0.30 -5.48
N LEU A 160 8.16 0.15 -4.26
CA LEU A 160 7.59 -1.12 -3.80
C LEU A 160 6.37 -1.52 -4.66
N ASN A 161 5.52 -0.56 -5.04
CA ASN A 161 4.35 -0.83 -5.88
C ASN A 161 4.77 -1.35 -7.25
N TYR A 162 5.82 -0.78 -7.85
CA TYR A 162 6.40 -1.29 -9.10
C TYR A 162 6.80 -2.77 -8.97
N TYR A 163 7.53 -3.15 -7.91
CA TYR A 163 7.94 -4.55 -7.73
C TYR A 163 6.76 -5.48 -7.50
N THR A 164 5.70 -5.06 -6.80
CA THR A 164 4.49 -5.91 -6.69
C THR A 164 3.83 -6.19 -8.03
N GLN A 165 3.86 -5.23 -8.96
CA GLN A 165 3.33 -5.41 -10.31
C GLN A 165 4.19 -6.37 -11.13
N GLU A 166 5.51 -6.21 -11.09
CA GLU A 166 6.42 -7.10 -11.79
C GLU A 166 6.36 -8.52 -11.22
N MET A 167 6.33 -8.69 -9.89
CA MET A 167 6.11 -10.01 -9.27
C MET A 167 4.80 -10.66 -9.74
N ASN A 168 3.71 -9.89 -9.82
CA ASN A 168 2.43 -10.39 -10.31
C ASN A 168 2.49 -10.82 -11.78
N ARG A 169 3.19 -10.05 -12.62
CA ARG A 169 3.42 -10.36 -14.02
C ARG A 169 4.15 -11.68 -14.21
N GLU A 170 5.22 -11.91 -13.43
CA GLU A 170 5.96 -13.16 -13.47
C GLU A 170 5.11 -14.34 -12.99
N ALA A 171 4.41 -14.19 -11.86
CA ALA A 171 3.52 -15.22 -11.34
C ALA A 171 2.39 -15.58 -12.34
N ASN A 172 1.81 -14.60 -13.04
CA ASN A 172 0.82 -14.86 -14.09
C ASN A 172 1.40 -15.66 -15.25
N THR A 173 2.63 -15.35 -15.67
CA THR A 173 3.31 -16.04 -16.76
C THR A 173 3.67 -17.47 -16.35
N MET A 174 4.11 -17.68 -15.10
CA MET A 174 4.27 -19.04 -14.55
C MET A 174 2.95 -19.80 -14.58
N GLY A 175 1.85 -19.17 -14.16
CA GLY A 175 0.53 -19.78 -14.13
C GLY A 175 -0.02 -20.18 -15.49
N SER A 176 0.22 -19.37 -16.54
CA SER A 176 -0.23 -19.68 -17.90
C SER A 176 0.61 -20.75 -18.60
N LYS A 177 1.86 -20.93 -18.17
CA LYS A 177 2.77 -21.98 -18.64
C LYS A 177 2.69 -23.27 -17.81
N ALA A 178 2.19 -23.20 -16.57
CA ALA A 178 2.14 -24.34 -15.66
C ALA A 178 1.17 -25.43 -16.17
N ASN A 179 1.72 -26.62 -16.43
CA ASN A 179 0.97 -27.81 -16.84
C ASN A 179 0.84 -28.87 -15.73
N ASP A 180 1.12 -28.50 -14.48
CA ASP A 180 1.02 -29.35 -13.31
C ASP A 180 0.20 -28.66 -12.21
N LEU A 181 -0.78 -29.38 -11.65
CA LEU A 181 -1.70 -28.86 -10.65
C LEU A 181 -1.01 -28.38 -9.38
N GLY A 182 0.10 -29.01 -8.98
CA GLY A 182 0.85 -28.58 -7.79
C GLY A 182 1.53 -27.24 -8.02
N ILE A 183 2.16 -27.06 -9.19
CA ILE A 183 2.73 -25.76 -9.59
C ILE A 183 1.60 -24.71 -9.69
N THR A 184 0.46 -25.04 -10.30
CA THR A 184 -0.69 -24.13 -10.38
C THR A 184 -1.16 -23.66 -9.00
N ASN A 185 -1.28 -24.58 -8.03
CA ASN A 185 -1.69 -24.23 -6.66
C ASN A 185 -0.66 -23.32 -5.97
N LEU A 186 0.64 -23.60 -6.14
CA LEU A 186 1.71 -22.75 -5.61
C LEU A 186 1.67 -21.35 -6.23
N VAL A 187 1.47 -21.24 -7.54
CA VAL A 187 1.32 -19.94 -8.22
C VAL A 187 0.11 -19.16 -7.70
N ILE A 188 -1.03 -19.82 -7.43
CA ILE A 188 -2.19 -19.17 -6.83
C ILE A 188 -1.86 -18.63 -5.43
N ALA A 189 -1.15 -19.41 -4.62
CA ALA A 189 -0.70 -18.97 -3.30
C ALA A 189 0.25 -17.77 -3.39
N MET A 190 1.22 -17.79 -4.32
CA MET A 190 2.10 -16.65 -4.59
C MET A 190 1.31 -15.41 -4.98
N LYS A 191 0.36 -15.52 -5.91
CA LYS A 191 -0.47 -14.38 -6.34
C LYS A 191 -1.26 -13.79 -5.18
N SER A 192 -1.74 -14.61 -4.25
CA SER A 192 -2.42 -14.14 -3.04
C SER A 192 -1.47 -13.35 -2.13
N GLU A 193 -0.24 -13.83 -1.89
CA GLU A 193 0.73 -13.09 -1.09
C GLU A 193 1.17 -11.78 -1.76
N ILE A 194 1.36 -11.78 -3.09
CA ILE A 194 1.68 -10.57 -3.87
C ILE A 194 0.55 -9.54 -3.77
N GLU A 195 -0.71 -9.97 -3.83
CA GLU A 195 -1.84 -9.05 -3.70
C GLU A 195 -1.91 -8.43 -2.30
N LYS A 196 -1.69 -9.24 -1.25
CA LYS A 196 -1.60 -8.72 0.14
C LYS A 196 -0.46 -7.71 0.29
N LEU A 197 0.69 -7.93 -0.35
CA LEU A 197 1.78 -6.94 -0.40
C LEU A 197 1.33 -5.66 -1.10
N ARG A 198 0.70 -5.79 -2.27
CA ARG A 198 0.23 -4.66 -3.08
C ARG A 198 -0.76 -3.78 -2.32
N GLU A 199 -1.74 -4.37 -1.64
CA GLU A 199 -2.73 -3.65 -0.84
C GLU A 199 -2.06 -2.84 0.27
N GLN A 200 -1.12 -3.44 0.99
CA GLN A 200 -0.41 -2.76 2.07
C GLN A 200 0.52 -1.64 1.56
N VAL A 201 1.20 -1.87 0.43
CA VAL A 201 2.06 -0.86 -0.19
C VAL A 201 1.26 0.37 -0.63
N GLN A 202 0.03 0.19 -1.10
CA GLN A 202 -0.85 1.32 -1.47
C GLN A 202 -1.28 2.17 -0.28
N ASN A 203 -1.17 1.64 0.94
CA ASN A 203 -1.45 2.38 2.17
C ASN A 203 -0.23 3.12 2.72
N ILE A 204 0.95 2.98 2.10
CA ILE A 204 2.16 3.70 2.51
C ILE A 204 2.17 5.09 1.86
N GLU A 205 1.97 6.13 2.70
CA GLU A 205 2.15 7.56 2.35
C GLU A 205 3.53 8.11 2.77
#